data_AF-A0A843KUK8-F1
#
_entry.id   AF-A0A843KUK8-F1
#
_cell.length_a   1.000
_cell.length_b   1.000
_cell.length_c   1.000
_cell.angle_alpha   90.00
_cell.angle_beta   90.00
_cell.angle_gamma   90.00
#
_symmetry.space_group_name_H-M   'P 1'
#
loop_
_entity.id
_entity.type
_entity.pdbx_description
1 polymer ?
#
loop_
_entity_poly.entity_id
_entity_poly.type
_entity_poly.pdbx_seq_one_letter_code
_entity_poly.pdbx_strand_id
1 'polypeptide(L)'
;MTTIEEITLRTILDSRGNETVEADIYTSRGFGRAAAPSGASTGTYEAKVRPPREAIENAREHLIPSLIGEDACDQITFDALLREIDGTPYFSSIGANVAVALSLACAKAAASSLDLEVFRYLGG
;
A
#
# COMPACT_ATOMS: atom_id res chain seq x y z
N MET A 1 11.53 -13.27 -10.04
CA MET A 1 11.15 -13.53 -8.65
C MET A 1 10.47 -12.26 -8.17
N THR A 2 9.35 -12.42 -7.49
CA THR A 2 8.39 -11.36 -7.16
C THR A 2 8.23 -11.22 -5.65
N THR A 3 9.04 -11.94 -4.88
CA THR A 3 9.15 -11.83 -3.43
C THR A 3 9.51 -10.41 -3.01
N ILE A 4 8.75 -9.87 -2.07
CA ILE A 4 8.96 -8.54 -1.49
C ILE A 4 10.19 -8.57 -0.59
N GLU A 5 11.17 -7.71 -0.88
CA GLU A 5 12.42 -7.61 -0.13
C GLU A 5 12.46 -6.37 0.75
N GLU A 6 11.85 -5.27 0.31
CA GLU A 6 11.84 -4.01 1.04
C GLU A 6 10.54 -3.24 0.81
N ILE A 7 10.02 -2.63 1.87
CA ILE A 7 8.92 -1.68 1.83
C ILE A 7 9.35 -0.41 2.53
N THR A 8 9.23 0.73 1.84
CA THR A 8 9.49 2.05 2.41
C THR A 8 8.24 2.91 2.32
N LEU A 9 7.88 3.53 3.45
CA LEU A 9 6.79 4.52 3.53
C LEU A 9 7.35 5.91 3.82
N ARG A 10 6.76 6.95 3.21
CA ARG A 10 7.11 8.35 3.45
C ARG A 10 5.90 9.28 3.33
N THR A 11 6.01 10.44 3.96
CA THR A 11 5.04 11.52 3.82
C THR A 11 5.41 12.39 2.63
N ILE A 12 4.43 12.69 1.78
CA ILE A 12 4.55 13.66 0.67
C ILE A 12 3.39 14.66 0.72
N LEU A 13 3.39 15.65 -0.17
CA LEU A 13 2.28 16.60 -0.29
C LEU A 13 1.38 16.25 -1.47
N ASP A 14 0.07 16.34 -1.27
CA ASP A 14 -0.94 16.24 -2.33
C ASP A 14 -1.04 17.54 -3.14
N SER A 15 -1.94 17.56 -4.13
CA SER A 15 -2.16 18.73 -5.00
C SER A 15 -2.71 19.97 -4.29
N ARG A 16 -3.17 19.83 -3.04
CA ARG A 16 -3.69 20.90 -2.18
C ARG A 16 -2.67 21.30 -1.11
N GLY A 17 -1.48 20.69 -1.09
CA GLY A 17 -0.45 20.94 -0.09
C GLY A 17 -0.70 20.24 1.25
N ASN A 18 -1.63 19.28 1.33
CA ASN A 18 -1.82 18.48 2.54
C ASN A 18 -0.90 17.26 2.51
N GLU A 19 -0.50 16.79 3.69
CA GLU A 19 0.28 15.56 3.80
C GLU A 19 -0.53 14.34 3.35
N THR A 20 0.12 13.43 2.63
CA THR A 20 -0.39 12.09 2.29
C THR A 20 0.74 11.05 2.37
N VAL A 21 0.39 9.77 2.21
CA VAL A 21 1.32 8.63 2.30
C VAL A 21 1.75 8.20 0.90
N GLU A 22 3.05 7.97 0.72
CA GLU A 22 3.63 7.29 -0.44
C GLU A 22 4.35 6.02 0.00
N ALA A 23 4.14 4.94 -0.75
CA ALA A 23 4.75 3.65 -0.54
C ALA A 23 5.64 3.27 -1.72
N ASP A 24 6.81 2.72 -1.41
CA ASP A 24 7.70 2.01 -2.31
C ASP A 24 7.74 0.54 -1.90
N ILE A 25 7.62 -0.36 -2.87
CA ILE A 25 7.83 -1.79 -2.69
C ILE A 25 8.89 -2.24 -3.70
N TYR A 26 9.92 -2.91 -3.18
CA TYR A 26 10.98 -3.54 -3.96
C TYR A 26 10.82 -5.05 -3.87
N THR A 27 10.90 -5.70 -5.03
CA THR A 27 11.13 -7.13 -5.13
C THR A 27 12.54 -7.38 -5.64
N SER A 28 12.98 -8.62 -5.62
CA SER A 28 14.26 -9.05 -6.23
C SER A 28 14.48 -8.61 -7.69
N ARG A 29 13.42 -8.24 -8.43
CA ARG A 29 13.49 -7.90 -9.87
C ARG A 29 12.63 -6.72 -10.31
N GLY A 30 11.91 -6.07 -9.40
CA GLY A 30 10.93 -5.06 -9.77
C GLY A 30 10.72 -4.02 -8.68
N PHE A 31 10.05 -2.95 -9.06
CA PHE A 31 9.81 -1.81 -8.19
C PHE A 31 8.42 -1.24 -8.44
N GLY A 32 7.74 -0.86 -7.37
CA GLY A 32 6.45 -0.19 -7.42
C GLY A 32 6.39 0.97 -6.45
N ARG A 33 5.88 2.12 -6.94
CA ARG A 33 5.61 3.30 -6.14
C ARG A 33 4.17 3.75 -6.30
N ALA A 34 3.50 4.04 -5.19
CA ALA A 34 2.16 4.63 -5.20
C ALA A 34 1.94 5.57 -4.04
N ALA A 35 1.23 6.66 -4.30
CA ALA A 35 0.77 7.61 -3.30
C ALA A 35 -0.73 7.47 -3.11
N ALA A 36 -1.18 7.57 -1.85
CA ALA A 36 -2.59 7.61 -1.53
C ALA A 36 -3.21 8.94 -2.03
N PRO A 37 -4.32 8.89 -2.79
CA PRO A 37 -4.98 10.09 -3.25
C PRO A 37 -5.61 10.87 -2.08
N SER A 38 -5.76 12.17 -2.25
CA SER A 38 -6.40 13.06 -1.28
C SER A 38 -7.91 12.85 -1.28
N GLY A 39 -8.40 11.91 -0.47
CA GLY A 39 -9.82 11.71 -0.20
C GLY A 39 -10.17 12.16 1.21
N ALA A 40 -11.06 13.14 1.34
CA ALA A 40 -11.71 13.39 2.63
C ALA A 40 -12.75 12.27 2.83
N SER A 41 -12.32 11.15 3.44
CA SER A 41 -13.18 10.02 3.80
C SER A 41 -14.22 10.45 4.83
N THR A 42 -15.25 11.18 4.37
CA THR A 42 -16.27 11.82 5.19
C THR A 42 -17.54 10.99 5.29
N GLY A 43 -17.71 9.99 4.41
CA GLY A 43 -18.83 9.06 4.47
C GLY A 43 -18.74 8.13 5.68
N THR A 44 -19.87 7.85 6.32
CA THR A 44 -19.95 6.94 7.48
C THR A 44 -19.44 5.53 7.17
N TYR A 45 -19.62 5.08 5.92
CA TYR A 45 -19.27 3.74 5.46
C TYR A 45 -17.99 3.70 4.62
N GLU A 46 -17.28 4.82 4.49
CA GLU A 46 -16.02 4.91 3.76
C GLU A 46 -14.84 4.46 4.63
N ALA A 47 -13.82 3.90 3.97
CA ALA A 47 -12.57 3.51 4.60
C ALA A 47 -11.83 4.74 5.17
N LYS A 48 -11.50 4.70 6.46
CA LYS A 48 -11.03 5.85 7.24
C LYS A 48 -9.55 6.11 7.05
N VAL A 49 -9.23 7.34 6.67
CA VAL A 49 -7.86 7.85 6.56
C VAL A 49 -7.35 8.24 7.95
N ARG A 50 -6.08 7.96 8.22
CA ARG A 50 -5.37 8.40 9.44
C ARG A 50 -4.38 9.52 9.14
N PRO A 51 -3.97 10.33 10.13
CA PRO A 51 -2.88 11.27 9.98
C PRO A 51 -1.63 10.57 9.38
N PRO A 52 -1.07 11.05 8.25
CA PRO A 52 -0.05 10.31 7.50
C PRO A 52 1.16 9.87 8.31
N ARG A 53 1.68 10.74 9.19
CA ARG A 53 2.86 10.44 10.01
C ARG A 53 2.58 9.29 11.00
N GLU A 54 1.48 9.37 11.73
CA GLU A 54 1.07 8.32 12.68
C GLU A 54 0.79 7.00 11.97
N ALA A 55 0.12 7.06 10.81
CA ALA A 55 -0.20 5.88 10.02
C ALA A 55 1.08 5.17 9.53
N ILE A 56 2.08 5.94 9.09
CA ILE A 56 3.38 5.41 8.65
C ILE A 56 4.14 4.76 9.81
N GLU A 57 4.18 5.41 10.98
CA GLU A 57 4.83 4.85 12.17
C GLU A 57 4.18 3.53 12.61
N ASN A 58 2.85 3.53 12.72
CA ASN A 58 2.09 2.33 13.06
C ASN A 58 2.32 1.18 12.05
N ALA A 59 2.30 1.50 10.75
CA ALA A 59 2.51 0.51 9.71
C ALA A 59 3.93 -0.07 9.72
N ARG A 60 4.96 0.74 10.00
CA ARG A 60 6.34 0.26 10.11
C ARG A 60 6.51 -0.77 11.22
N GLU A 61 5.82 -0.59 12.34
CA GLU A 61 5.95 -1.47 13.50
C GLU A 61 5.07 -2.72 13.40
N HIS A 62 3.85 -2.60 12.88
CA HIS A 62 2.84 -3.64 12.98
C HIS A 62 2.41 -4.28 11.66
N LEU A 63 2.69 -3.64 10.53
CA LEU A 63 2.23 -4.09 9.21
C LEU A 63 3.38 -4.59 8.34
N ILE A 64 4.42 -3.78 8.15
CA ILE A 64 5.53 -4.07 7.23
C ILE A 64 6.19 -5.44 7.51
N PRO A 65 6.51 -5.84 8.77
CA PRO A 65 7.17 -7.11 9.03
C PRO A 65 6.42 -8.33 8.49
N SER A 66 5.09 -8.27 8.43
CA SER A 66 4.23 -9.35 7.94
C SER A 66 4.11 -9.39 6.41
N LEU A 67 4.56 -8.34 5.70
CA LEU A 67 4.49 -8.26 4.24
C LEU A 67 5.83 -8.58 3.56
N ILE A 68 6.94 -8.53 4.31
CA ILE A 68 8.25 -8.92 3.80
C ILE A 68 8.29 -10.44 3.56
N GLY A 69 8.77 -10.86 2.40
CA GLY A 69 8.81 -12.27 2.01
C GLY A 69 7.56 -12.77 1.29
N GLU A 70 6.48 -12.00 1.28
CA GLU A 70 5.28 -12.31 0.50
C GLU A 70 5.53 -12.15 -1.01
N ASP A 71 4.74 -12.87 -1.82
CA ASP A 71 4.80 -12.76 -3.28
C ASP A 71 3.97 -11.56 -3.77
N ALA A 72 4.62 -10.56 -4.37
CA ALA A 72 3.94 -9.40 -4.93
C ALA A 72 2.91 -9.77 -6.02
N CYS A 73 3.06 -10.93 -6.68
CA CYS A 73 2.08 -11.39 -7.67
C CYS A 73 0.77 -11.89 -7.06
N ASP A 74 0.75 -12.25 -5.78
CA ASP A 74 -0.47 -12.68 -5.08
C ASP A 74 -1.17 -11.48 -4.40
N GLN A 75 -1.71 -10.61 -5.25
CA GLN A 75 -2.40 -9.40 -4.82
C GLN A 75 -3.56 -9.68 -3.85
N ILE A 76 -4.27 -10.80 -4.03
CA ILE A 76 -5.42 -11.17 -3.19
C ILE A 76 -4.95 -11.48 -1.77
N THR A 77 -3.89 -12.29 -1.63
CA THR A 77 -3.31 -12.61 -0.33
C THR A 77 -2.71 -11.36 0.33
N PHE A 78 -1.97 -10.54 -0.42
CA PHE A 78 -1.41 -9.29 0.08
C PHE A 78 -2.51 -8.36 0.64
N ASP A 79 -3.58 -8.12 -0.11
CA ASP A 79 -4.69 -7.27 0.34
C ASP A 79 -5.50 -7.90 1.49
N ALA A 80 -5.57 -9.23 1.56
CA ALA A 80 -6.18 -9.95 2.68
C ALA A 80 -5.37 -9.75 3.97
N LEU A 81 -4.04 -9.81 3.90
CA LEU A 81 -3.16 -9.51 5.04
C LEU A 81 -3.34 -8.08 5.54
N LEU A 82 -3.45 -7.09 4.63
CA LEU A 82 -3.74 -5.70 5.02
C LEU A 82 -5.04 -5.60 5.84
N ARG A 83 -6.10 -6.32 5.43
CA ARG A 83 -7.38 -6.33 6.14
C ARG A 83 -7.31 -7.07 7.47
N GLU A 84 -6.64 -8.22 7.49
CA GLU A 84 -6.49 -9.03 8.68
C GLU A 84 -5.72 -8.27 9.78
N ILE A 85 -4.62 -7.63 9.40
CA ILE A 85 -3.77 -6.86 10.33
C ILE A 85 -4.49 -5.60 10.81
N ASP A 86 -5.25 -4.93 9.96
CA ASP A 86 -6.08 -3.80 10.41
C ASP A 86 -7.16 -4.25 11.41
N GLY A 87 -7.84 -5.36 11.14
CA GLY A 87 -8.85 -5.95 12.01
C GLY A 87 -10.12 -5.12 12.19
N THR A 88 -10.28 -3.99 11.47
CA THR A 88 -11.48 -3.14 11.54
C THR A 88 -12.25 -3.14 10.22
N PRO A 89 -13.57 -2.86 10.24
CA PRO A 89 -14.38 -2.87 9.01
C PRO A 89 -14.00 -1.81 7.97
N TYR A 90 -13.30 -0.76 8.39
CA TYR A 90 -13.08 0.45 7.58
C TYR A 90 -11.63 0.93 7.60
N PHE A 91 -10.65 0.07 7.83
CA PHE A 91 -9.22 0.46 7.86
C PHE A 91 -8.87 1.55 8.89
N SER A 92 -9.60 1.61 10.00
CA SER A 92 -9.42 2.65 11.03
C SER A 92 -8.19 2.41 11.94
N SER A 93 -7.61 1.21 11.95
CA SER A 93 -6.42 0.89 12.74
C SER A 93 -5.15 1.34 12.01
N ILE A 94 -4.88 0.78 10.83
CA ILE A 94 -3.66 1.10 10.04
C ILE A 94 -3.82 2.36 9.18
N GLY A 95 -5.06 2.71 8.81
CA GLY A 95 -5.38 3.81 7.92
C GLY A 95 -5.54 3.39 6.46
N ALA A 96 -6.67 3.76 5.86
CA ALA A 96 -6.99 3.48 4.45
C ALA A 96 -5.96 4.07 3.47
N ASN A 97 -5.31 5.18 3.84
CA ASN A 97 -4.23 5.79 3.09
C ASN A 97 -2.98 4.90 3.01
N VAL A 98 -2.60 4.23 4.09
CA VAL A 98 -1.49 3.25 4.06
C VAL A 98 -1.89 2.03 3.23
N ALA A 99 -3.08 1.49 3.48
CA ALA A 99 -3.55 0.29 2.80
C ALA A 99 -3.58 0.45 1.28
N VAL A 100 -4.17 1.54 0.78
CA VAL A 100 -4.26 1.78 -0.67
C VAL A 100 -2.89 2.07 -1.30
N ALA A 101 -2.00 2.78 -0.61
CA ALA A 101 -0.66 3.07 -1.10
C ALA A 101 0.16 1.76 -1.26
N LEU A 102 0.13 0.89 -0.25
CA LEU A 102 0.81 -0.40 -0.29
C LEU A 102 0.21 -1.34 -1.34
N SER A 103 -1.12 -1.46 -1.39
CA SER A 103 -1.82 -2.31 -2.36
C SER A 103 -1.46 -1.95 -3.81
N LEU A 104 -1.49 -0.65 -4.14
CA LEU A 104 -1.13 -0.16 -5.47
C LEU A 104 0.37 -0.27 -5.77
N ALA A 105 1.24 -0.05 -4.78
CA ALA A 105 2.67 -0.24 -4.94
C ALA A 105 3.02 -1.71 -5.19
N CYS A 106 2.30 -2.65 -4.54
CA CYS A 106 2.47 -4.09 -4.73
C CYS A 106 2.15 -4.50 -6.17
N ALA A 107 0.98 -4.11 -6.68
CA ALA A 107 0.59 -4.37 -8.06
C ALA A 107 1.60 -3.82 -9.08
N LYS A 108 2.14 -2.62 -8.83
CA LYS A 108 3.18 -2.02 -9.70
C LYS A 108 4.50 -2.78 -9.62
N ALA A 109 4.91 -3.20 -8.42
CA ALA A 109 6.13 -3.98 -8.22
C ALA A 109 6.02 -5.35 -8.90
N ALA A 110 4.85 -6.00 -8.85
CA ALA A 110 4.55 -7.24 -9.55
C ALA A 110 4.61 -7.06 -11.07
N ALA A 111 3.90 -6.06 -11.62
CA ALA A 111 3.92 -5.72 -13.04
C ALA A 111 5.36 -5.47 -13.53
N SER A 112 6.12 -4.66 -12.79
CA SER A 112 7.53 -4.37 -13.07
C SER A 112 8.40 -5.63 -13.02
N SER A 113 8.18 -6.53 -12.06
CA SER A 113 8.94 -7.78 -11.94
C SER A 113 8.70 -8.75 -13.11
N LEU A 114 7.54 -8.61 -13.77
CA LEU A 114 7.12 -9.41 -14.91
C LEU A 114 7.39 -8.73 -16.26
N ASP A 115 8.00 -7.54 -16.27
CA ASP A 115 8.22 -6.72 -17.46
C ASP A 115 6.90 -6.40 -18.22
N LEU A 116 5.86 -6.09 -17.44
CA LEU A 116 4.54 -5.73 -17.93
C LEU A 116 4.18 -4.30 -17.56
N GLU A 117 3.46 -3.65 -18.46
CA GLU A 117 2.71 -2.45 -18.13
C GLU A 117 1.61 -2.77 -17.12
N VAL A 118 1.38 -1.87 -16.16
CA VAL A 118 0.44 -2.10 -15.04
C VAL A 118 -0.96 -2.46 -15.53
N PHE A 119 -1.46 -1.81 -16.60
CA PHE A 119 -2.79 -2.10 -17.13
C PHE A 119 -2.89 -3.51 -17.73
N ARG A 120 -1.79 -4.05 -18.30
CA ARG A 120 -1.76 -5.43 -18.80
C ARG A 120 -1.69 -6.42 -17.65
N TYR A 121 -0.87 -6.13 -16.65
CA TYR A 121 -0.79 -6.96 -15.44
C TYR A 121 -2.14 -7.09 -14.73
N LEU A 122 -2.87 -5.98 -14.58
CA LEU A 122 -4.18 -5.97 -13.92
C LEU A 122 -5.32 -6.52 -14.79
N GLY A 123 -5.25 -6.32 -16.11
CA GLY A 123 -6.36 -6.57 -17.03
C GLY A 123 -6.29 -7.84 -17.86
N GLY A 124 -5.09 -8.45 -18.00
CA GLY A 124 -4.83 -9.50 -18.98
C GLY A 124 -4.50 -8.97 -20.37
#